data_AF-A0AA40VRI6-F1
#
_entry.id   AF-A0AA40VRI6-F1
#
_cell.length_a   1.000
_cell.length_b   1.000
_cell.length_c   1.000
_cell.angle_alpha   90.00
_cell.angle_beta   90.00
_cell.angle_gamma   90.00
#
_symmetry.space_group_name_H-M   'P 1'
#
loop_
_entity.id
_entity.type
_entity.pdbx_description
1 polymer ?
#
loop_
_entity_poly.entity_id
_entity_poly.type
_entity_poly.pdbx_seq_one_letter_code
_entity_poly.pdbx_strand_id
1 'polypeptide(L)'
;MKKLIRRIKALLQRILKKVSSNSQERSPLNSRPLDTSIPAVSPQWKSVVFVCSQCANEQSNSSHRTSSRSTASEDLQNWLKSRLKFEGLWGKFRVVSTSCLGVCPRTGVAVVLVSEVGDGNGQCLIVNPQSDREVLYSRIKQNNG
;
A
#
# COMPACT_ATOMS: atom_id res chain seq x y z
N MET A 1 47.29 37.60 -24.83
CA MET A 1 45.80 37.51 -24.86
C MET A 1 45.20 36.95 -26.16
N LYS A 2 45.71 37.27 -27.37
CA LYS A 2 45.12 36.82 -28.66
C LYS A 2 45.07 35.28 -28.87
N LYS A 3 46.06 34.53 -28.36
CA LYS A 3 46.09 33.04 -28.47
C LYS A 3 45.02 32.35 -27.61
N LEU A 4 44.70 32.91 -26.43
CA LEU A 4 43.71 32.35 -25.52
C LEU A 4 42.29 32.50 -26.08
N ILE A 5 41.97 33.68 -26.62
CA ILE A 5 40.68 33.95 -27.27
C ILE A 5 40.45 33.02 -28.47
N ARG A 6 41.50 32.72 -29.25
CA ARG A 6 41.41 31.81 -30.40
C ARG A 6 41.11 30.36 -29.97
N ARG A 7 41.66 29.91 -28.83
CA ARG A 7 41.38 28.58 -28.27
C ARG A 7 39.96 28.47 -27.73
N ILE A 8 39.46 29.51 -27.07
CA ILE A 8 38.07 29.56 -26.56
C ILE A 8 37.07 29.52 -27.72
N LYS A 9 37.30 30.29 -28.81
CA LYS A 9 36.44 30.23 -30.00
C LYS A 9 36.43 28.84 -30.65
N ALA A 10 37.58 28.17 -30.75
CA ALA A 10 37.65 26.82 -31.31
C ALA A 10 36.91 25.77 -30.45
N LEU A 11 36.96 25.93 -29.12
CA LEU A 11 36.22 25.08 -28.18
C LEU A 11 34.70 25.29 -28.30
N LEU A 12 34.24 26.54 -28.34
CA LEU A 12 32.82 26.87 -28.51
C LEU A 12 32.27 26.35 -29.85
N GLN A 13 33.05 26.48 -30.93
CA GLN A 13 32.65 25.94 -32.24
C GLN A 13 32.53 24.41 -32.21
N ARG A 14 33.41 23.69 -31.49
CA ARG A 14 33.29 22.23 -31.34
C ARG A 14 32.05 21.82 -30.55
N ILE A 15 31.70 22.57 -29.49
CA ILE A 15 30.51 22.29 -28.67
C ILE A 15 29.25 22.49 -29.52
N LEU A 16 29.14 23.61 -30.23
CA LEU A 16 27.98 23.90 -31.08
C LEU A 16 27.81 22.87 -32.21
N LYS A 17 28.92 22.43 -32.83
CA LYS A 17 28.88 21.36 -33.85
C LYS A 17 28.39 20.02 -33.25
N LYS A 18 28.79 19.71 -32.02
CA LYS A 18 28.37 18.48 -31.31
C LYS A 18 26.88 18.50 -30.93
N VAL A 19 26.32 19.67 -30.66
CA VAL A 19 24.88 19.85 -30.40
C VAL A 19 24.06 19.73 -31.70
N SER A 20 24.56 20.29 -32.80
CA SER A 20 23.85 20.24 -34.10
C SER A 20 23.78 18.83 -34.71
N SER A 21 24.75 17.94 -34.43
CA SER A 21 24.75 16.56 -34.93
C SER A 21 23.89 15.60 -34.12
N ASN A 22 23.30 16.04 -32.99
CA ASN A 22 22.43 15.20 -32.17
C ASN A 22 20.93 15.39 -32.48
N SER A 23 20.63 16.19 -33.51
CA SER A 23 19.29 16.35 -34.07
C SER A 23 19.03 15.27 -35.14
N GLN A 24 19.15 13.99 -34.76
CA GLN A 24 18.52 12.95 -35.56
C GLN A 24 17.02 13.00 -35.29
N GLU A 25 16.26 13.28 -36.35
CA GLU A 25 14.83 13.08 -36.44
C GLU A 25 14.45 11.74 -35.79
N ARG A 26 13.73 11.81 -34.68
CA ARG A 26 13.02 10.65 -34.16
C ARG A 26 11.92 10.35 -35.18
N SER A 27 12.06 9.23 -35.88
CA SER A 27 11.01 8.64 -36.70
C SER A 27 9.67 8.71 -35.96
N PRO A 28 8.54 8.96 -36.63
CA PRO A 28 7.24 8.93 -35.97
C PRO A 28 7.06 7.54 -35.37
N LEU A 29 7.09 7.49 -34.04
CA LEU A 29 6.73 6.31 -33.27
C LEU A 29 5.34 5.91 -33.74
N ASN A 30 5.27 4.73 -34.34
CA ASN A 30 4.07 4.01 -34.72
C ASN A 30 3.06 4.11 -33.56
N SER A 31 2.11 5.06 -33.64
CA SER A 31 1.13 5.30 -32.59
C SER A 31 0.04 4.25 -32.71
N ARG A 32 0.37 3.00 -32.37
CA ARG A 32 -0.62 2.00 -32.06
C ARG A 32 -1.36 2.52 -30.82
N PRO A 33 -2.67 2.74 -30.85
CA PRO A 33 -3.42 3.08 -29.65
C PRO A 33 -3.19 1.95 -28.65
N LEU A 34 -2.43 2.22 -27.59
CA LEU A 34 -2.40 1.33 -26.44
C LEU A 34 -3.80 1.45 -25.85
N ASP A 35 -4.58 0.39 -26.04
CA ASP A 35 -5.79 0.17 -25.26
C ASP A 35 -5.38 0.25 -23.79
N THR A 36 -5.65 1.42 -23.22
CA THR A 36 -5.18 1.85 -21.90
C THR A 36 -6.19 1.45 -20.82
N SER A 37 -7.21 0.67 -21.21
CA SER A 37 -8.24 0.24 -20.30
C SER A 37 -7.75 -0.95 -19.46
N ILE A 38 -7.62 -0.71 -18.16
CA ILE A 38 -7.45 -1.80 -17.19
C ILE A 38 -8.83 -2.44 -17.00
N PRO A 39 -8.98 -3.77 -17.22
CA PRO A 39 -10.26 -4.43 -17.04
C PRO A 39 -10.70 -4.35 -15.57
N ALA A 40 -11.93 -3.88 -15.35
CA ALA A 40 -12.54 -3.79 -14.03
C ALA A 40 -13.30 -5.09 -13.70
N VAL A 41 -13.14 -5.59 -12.48
CA VAL A 41 -13.91 -6.72 -11.94
C VAL A 41 -14.55 -6.32 -10.62
N SER A 42 -15.76 -6.81 -10.37
CA SER A 42 -16.45 -6.59 -9.10
C SER A 42 -16.10 -7.70 -8.11
N PRO A 43 -15.62 -7.38 -6.90
CA PRO A 43 -15.40 -8.40 -5.89
C PRO A 43 -16.73 -8.98 -5.40
N GLN A 44 -16.68 -10.23 -4.92
CA GLN A 44 -17.84 -10.87 -4.29
C GLN A 44 -18.11 -10.38 -2.86
N TRP A 45 -17.11 -9.73 -2.24
CA TRP A 45 -17.20 -9.15 -0.91
C TRP A 45 -17.64 -7.69 -0.99
N LYS A 46 -18.40 -7.25 0.01
CA LYS A 46 -18.91 -5.88 0.11
C LYS A 46 -17.95 -4.94 0.85
N SER A 47 -17.32 -5.46 1.90
CA SER A 47 -16.41 -4.69 2.75
C SER A 47 -15.10 -5.45 2.97
N VAL A 48 -14.01 -4.71 3.09
CA VAL A 48 -12.67 -5.26 3.33
C VAL A 48 -12.04 -4.65 4.58
N VAL A 49 -11.37 -5.51 5.34
CA VAL A 49 -10.62 -5.18 6.54
C VAL A 49 -9.16 -5.50 6.28
N PHE A 50 -8.32 -4.46 6.31
CA PHE A 50 -6.88 -4.58 6.22
C PHE A 50 -6.28 -4.56 7.61
N VAL A 51 -5.48 -5.57 7.96
CA VAL A 51 -4.77 -5.66 9.23
C VAL A 51 -3.27 -5.54 8.97
N CYS A 52 -2.62 -4.54 9.56
CA CYS A 52 -1.18 -4.36 9.39
C CYS A 52 -0.41 -5.49 10.06
N SER A 53 0.34 -6.28 9.30
CA SER A 53 1.15 -7.39 9.82
C SER A 53 2.43 -6.96 10.53
N GLN A 54 2.85 -5.71 10.35
CA GLN A 54 4.07 -5.16 10.94
C GLN A 54 3.85 -4.56 12.33
N CYS A 55 2.60 -4.25 12.68
CA CYS A 55 2.27 -3.77 14.02
C CYS A 55 2.50 -4.87 15.07
N ALA A 56 2.78 -4.45 16.31
CA ALA A 56 3.05 -5.30 17.47
C ALA A 56 4.29 -6.22 17.38
N ASN A 57 5.01 -6.27 16.25
CA ASN A 57 6.31 -6.95 16.16
C ASN A 57 7.44 -6.15 16.83
N GLU A 58 7.35 -4.81 16.85
CA GLU A 58 8.37 -3.94 17.45
C GLU A 58 8.40 -3.97 18.98
N GLN A 59 7.38 -4.53 19.64
CA GLN A 59 7.35 -4.61 21.11
C GLN A 59 8.22 -5.73 21.69
N SER A 60 8.88 -6.56 20.86
CA SER A 60 9.71 -7.68 21.32
C SER A 60 11.10 -7.28 21.86
N ASN A 61 11.23 -6.11 22.50
CA ASN A 61 12.44 -5.74 23.25
C ASN A 61 12.47 -6.33 24.68
N SER A 62 11.43 -7.08 25.09
CA SER A 62 11.45 -7.86 26.32
C SER A 62 12.10 -9.22 26.09
N SER A 63 13.12 -9.54 26.90
CA SER A 63 13.96 -10.75 26.93
C SER A 63 13.24 -12.09 27.18
N HIS A 64 11.92 -12.14 27.06
CA HIS A 64 11.13 -13.36 27.10
C HIS A 64 10.40 -13.54 25.78
N ARG A 65 11.13 -14.05 24.79
CA ARG A 65 10.51 -14.74 23.66
C ARG A 65 9.96 -16.07 24.19
N THR A 66 8.76 -16.05 24.77
CA THR A 66 7.95 -17.27 24.76
C THR A 66 7.73 -17.62 23.29
N SER A 67 7.98 -18.88 22.93
CA SER A 67 7.96 -19.48 21.58
C SER A 67 6.59 -19.46 20.87
N SER A 68 5.73 -18.48 21.20
CA SER A 68 4.49 -18.17 20.51
C SER A 68 4.79 -17.92 19.04
N ARG A 69 4.27 -18.81 18.20
CA ARG A 69 4.52 -18.90 16.75
C ARG A 69 3.82 -17.80 15.95
N SER A 70 2.90 -17.04 16.57
CA SER A 70 2.10 -15.99 15.93
C SER A 70 2.31 -14.62 16.58
N THR A 71 2.14 -13.59 15.76
CA THR A 71 2.20 -12.17 16.16
C THR A 71 0.82 -11.69 16.62
N ALA A 72 0.74 -10.64 17.44
CA ALA A 72 -0.55 -10.14 17.90
C ALA A 72 -1.46 -9.66 16.74
N SER A 73 -0.86 -9.17 15.64
CA SER A 73 -1.55 -8.81 14.41
C SER A 73 -2.11 -10.04 13.68
N GLU A 74 -1.35 -11.13 13.64
CA GLU A 74 -1.78 -12.41 13.08
C GLU A 74 -2.92 -13.04 13.90
N ASP A 75 -2.81 -12.99 15.23
CA ASP A 75 -3.85 -13.48 16.14
C ASP A 75 -5.16 -12.74 15.94
N LEU A 76 -5.11 -11.40 15.86
CA LEU A 76 -6.28 -10.57 15.58
C LEU A 76 -6.90 -10.92 14.22
N GLN A 77 -6.07 -11.05 13.18
CA GLN A 77 -6.54 -11.41 11.85
C GLN A 77 -7.23 -12.78 11.83
N ASN A 78 -6.63 -13.78 12.47
CA ASN A 78 -7.16 -15.14 12.53
C ASN A 78 -8.45 -15.21 13.35
N TRP A 79 -8.50 -14.46 14.46
CA TRP A 79 -9.70 -14.33 15.27
C TRP A 79 -10.85 -13.72 14.46
N LEU A 80 -10.62 -12.61 13.76
CA LEU A 80 -11.64 -11.96 12.92
C LEU A 80 -12.17 -12.89 11.83
N LYS A 81 -11.27 -13.58 11.11
CA LYS A 81 -11.65 -14.56 10.09
C LYS A 81 -12.51 -15.68 10.67
N SER A 82 -12.11 -16.21 11.83
CA SER A 82 -12.84 -17.30 12.50
C SER A 82 -14.21 -16.85 12.97
N ARG A 83 -14.30 -15.64 13.55
CA ARG A 83 -15.57 -15.05 14.00
C ARG A 83 -16.53 -14.80 12.84
N LEU A 84 -16.06 -14.24 11.73
CA LEU A 84 -16.88 -14.03 10.53
C LEU A 84 -17.37 -15.35 9.92
N LYS A 85 -16.54 -16.41 9.90
CA LYS A 85 -16.97 -17.74 9.47
C LYS A 85 -18.03 -18.33 10.37
N PHE A 86 -17.82 -18.22 11.68
CA PHE A 86 -18.76 -18.73 12.69
C PHE A 86 -20.15 -18.09 12.55
N GLU A 87 -20.23 -16.80 12.25
CA GLU A 87 -21.52 -16.09 12.05
C GLU A 87 -22.06 -16.20 10.61
N GLY A 88 -21.44 -17.00 9.73
CA GLY A 88 -21.90 -17.15 8.33
C GLY A 88 -21.70 -15.89 7.46
N LEU A 89 -20.88 -14.95 7.91
CA LEU A 89 -20.58 -13.68 7.24
C LEU A 89 -19.34 -13.74 6.34
N TRP A 90 -18.70 -14.91 6.28
CA TRP A 90 -17.56 -15.16 5.39
C TRP A 90 -17.98 -14.97 3.93
N GLY A 91 -17.20 -14.20 3.17
CA GLY A 91 -17.52 -13.87 1.78
C GLY A 91 -18.20 -12.51 1.61
N LYS A 92 -19.08 -12.10 2.55
CA LYS A 92 -19.57 -10.70 2.58
C LYS A 92 -18.46 -9.75 3.03
N PHE A 93 -17.67 -10.18 4.01
CA PHE A 93 -16.52 -9.47 4.53
C PHE A 93 -15.23 -10.18 4.16
N ARG A 94 -14.24 -9.39 3.74
CA ARG A 94 -12.90 -9.89 3.47
C ARG A 94 -11.92 -9.35 4.52
N VAL A 95 -11.16 -10.23 5.16
CA VAL A 95 -10.08 -9.84 6.08
C VAL A 95 -8.74 -10.22 5.46
N VAL A 96 -7.89 -9.24 5.23
CA VAL A 96 -6.57 -9.39 4.59
C VAL A 96 -5.48 -8.77 5.45
N SER A 97 -4.28 -9.31 5.30
CA SER A 97 -3.08 -8.75 5.89
C SER A 97 -2.49 -7.71 4.94
N THR A 98 -1.92 -6.64 5.48
CA THR A 98 -1.15 -5.65 4.72
C THR A 98 0.23 -5.47 5.33
N SER A 99 1.13 -4.89 4.55
CA SER A 99 2.37 -4.31 5.07
C SER A 99 2.07 -3.05 5.91
N CYS A 100 3.14 -2.36 6.33
CA CYS A 100 3.07 -1.12 7.09
C CYS A 100 2.17 -0.08 6.41
N LEU A 101 1.24 0.51 7.18
CA LEU A 101 0.32 1.55 6.73
C LEU A 101 0.85 2.97 7.02
N GLY A 102 2.08 3.11 7.53
CA GLY A 102 2.69 4.40 7.87
C GLY A 102 2.12 5.06 9.14
N VAL A 103 1.19 4.40 9.82
CA VAL A 103 0.48 4.91 11.00
C VAL A 103 0.66 3.98 12.21
N CYS A 104 1.77 3.27 12.28
CA CYS A 104 2.04 2.30 13.32
C CYS A 104 2.10 2.99 14.70
N PRO A 105 1.25 2.59 15.65
CA PRO A 105 1.28 3.11 17.00
C PRO A 105 2.42 2.45 17.81
N ARG A 106 2.80 3.05 18.95
CA ARG A 106 3.71 2.39 19.91
C ARG A 106 3.13 1.10 20.50
N THR A 107 1.80 1.04 20.59
CA THR A 107 1.02 -0.07 21.16
C THR A 107 -0.20 -0.30 20.29
N GLY A 108 -0.50 -1.57 19.96
CA GLY A 108 -1.69 -1.94 19.18
C GLY A 108 -1.40 -2.23 17.72
N VAL A 109 -2.48 -2.41 16.96
CA VAL A 109 -2.49 -2.83 15.56
C VAL A 109 -3.28 -1.83 14.74
N ALA A 110 -2.70 -1.36 13.64
CA ALA A 110 -3.41 -0.54 12.67
C ALA A 110 -4.33 -1.40 11.81
N VAL A 111 -5.61 -1.02 11.73
CA VAL A 111 -6.64 -1.69 10.95
C VAL A 111 -7.35 -0.68 10.07
N VAL A 112 -7.52 -0.99 8.79
CA VAL A 112 -8.32 -0.16 7.87
C VAL A 112 -9.60 -0.89 7.53
N LEU A 113 -10.73 -0.21 7.72
CA LEU A 113 -12.06 -0.66 7.32
C LEU A 113 -12.46 0.11 6.07
N VAL A 114 -12.76 -0.59 4.99
CA VAL A 114 -13.35 0.00 3.79
C VAL A 114 -14.73 -0.59 3.62
N SER A 115 -15.75 0.26 3.76
CA SER A 115 -17.12 -0.05 3.32
C SER A 115 -17.21 0.08 1.81
N GLU A 116 -18.22 -0.58 1.24
CA GLU A 116 -18.66 -0.47 -0.15
C GLU A 116 -17.54 -0.13 -1.16
N VAL A 117 -17.09 -1.17 -1.87
CA VAL A 117 -16.03 -1.05 -2.88
C VAL A 117 -16.35 0.07 -3.88
N GLY A 118 -15.67 1.21 -3.73
CA GLY A 118 -15.79 2.38 -4.62
C GLY A 118 -16.23 3.68 -3.94
N ASP A 119 -16.69 3.67 -2.68
CA ASP A 119 -17.22 4.87 -2.02
C ASP A 119 -16.15 5.81 -1.43
N GLY A 120 -14.91 5.34 -1.30
CA GLY A 120 -13.78 6.10 -0.74
C GLY A 120 -13.83 6.30 0.78
N ASN A 121 -14.82 5.77 1.50
CA ASN A 121 -14.98 5.92 2.94
C ASN A 121 -14.21 4.84 3.71
N GLY A 122 -12.89 4.99 3.70
CA GLY A 122 -11.99 4.20 4.54
C GLY A 122 -11.85 4.79 5.95
N GLN A 123 -11.95 3.95 6.98
CA GLN A 123 -11.57 4.32 8.35
C GLN A 123 -10.28 3.61 8.75
N CYS A 124 -9.29 4.36 9.23
CA CYS A 124 -8.09 3.79 9.85
C CYS A 124 -8.22 3.85 11.38
N LEU A 125 -8.06 2.70 12.02
CA LEU A 125 -8.25 2.51 13.46
C LEU A 125 -6.97 1.94 14.07
N ILE A 126 -6.65 2.38 15.27
CA ILE A 126 -5.67 1.73 16.14
C ILE A 126 -6.42 0.90 17.16
N VAL A 127 -6.13 -0.39 17.22
CA VAL A 127 -6.83 -1.33 18.13
C VAL A 127 -5.84 -2.11 18.98
N ASN A 128 -6.20 -2.35 20.24
CA ASN A 128 -5.60 -3.42 21.01
C ASN A 128 -6.17 -4.77 20.53
N PRO A 129 -5.33 -5.72 20.08
CA PRO A 129 -5.78 -6.96 19.47
C PRO A 129 -6.51 -7.90 20.44
N GLN A 130 -6.40 -7.70 21.75
CA GLN A 130 -7.09 -8.50 22.77
C GLN A 130 -8.35 -7.81 23.30
N SER A 131 -8.22 -6.58 23.81
CA SER A 131 -9.35 -5.89 24.47
C SER A 131 -10.38 -5.34 23.49
N ASP A 132 -9.95 -4.93 22.29
CA ASP A 132 -10.82 -4.17 21.39
C ASP A 132 -11.42 -5.03 20.27
N ARG A 133 -11.02 -6.31 20.17
CA ARG A 133 -11.38 -7.18 19.03
C ARG A 133 -12.88 -7.35 18.83
N GLU A 134 -13.66 -7.41 19.91
CA GLU A 134 -15.13 -7.52 19.84
C GLU A 134 -15.80 -6.20 19.42
N VAL A 135 -15.25 -5.06 19.88
CA VAL A 135 -15.70 -3.73 19.47
C VAL A 135 -15.39 -3.50 17.99
N LEU A 136 -14.19 -3.86 17.56
CA LEU A 136 -13.79 -3.84 16.15
C LEU A 136 -14.72 -4.72 15.31
N TYR A 137 -15.02 -5.93 15.77
CA TYR A 137 -15.94 -6.84 15.08
C TYR A 137 -17.35 -6.23 14.91
N SER A 138 -17.88 -5.63 15.98
CA SER A 138 -19.17 -4.95 15.95
C SER A 138 -19.17 -3.79 14.96
N ARG A 139 -18.09 -3.00 14.93
CA ARG A 139 -17.91 -1.94 13.94
C ARG A 139 -17.83 -2.48 12.52
N ILE A 140 -17.10 -3.57 12.27
CA ILE A 140 -17.07 -4.24 10.96
C ILE A 140 -18.49 -4.58 10.50
N LYS A 141 -19.33 -5.14 11.38
CA LYS A 141 -20.73 -5.50 11.05
C LYS A 141 -21.60 -4.28 10.73
N GLN A 142 -21.40 -3.18 11.46
CA GLN A 142 -22.09 -1.91 11.24
C GLN A 142 -21.59 -1.17 10.00
N ASN A 143 -20.35 -1.44 9.57
CA ASN A 143 -19.77 -0.93 8.33
C ASN A 143 -20.30 -1.68 7.07
N ASN A 144 -21.54 -2.17 7.16
CA ASN A 144 -22.35 -2.52 6.00
C ASN A 144 -23.31 -1.34 5.80
N GLY A 145 -23.23 -0.67 4.65
CA GLY A 145 -24.38 0.11 4.17
C GLY A 145 -25.64 -0.75 4.12
#